data_AF-A0ABD5MR13-F1
#
_entry.id   AF-A0ABD5MR13-F1
#
_cell.length_a   1.000
_cell.length_b   1.000
_cell.length_c   1.000
_cell.angle_alpha   90.00
_cell.angle_beta   90.00
_cell.angle_gamma   90.00
#
_symmetry.space_group_name_H-M   'P 1'
#
loop_
_entity.id
_entity.type
_entity.pdbx_description
1 polymer ?
#
loop_
_entity_poly.entity_id
_entity_poly.type
_entity_poly.pdbx_seq_one_letter_code
_entity_poly.pdbx_strand_id
1 'polypeptide(L)'
;MNPKEEKEAREIIKKIVLLNALHYNGKATQKPVFGKLLGEHPQFRKQVKDISPIISEIVQEINEMPLEKQREIIVEKWPEALIERKTEETKQLPPLPNANKYDRVVTRFSPNPDFVLHLGSTRAILLSYDYAKMYDGIFYLRFEDTDSKTKKPKLEFYEAVREDLKWLGCKWDAEIIQSDRLEIYYEYAEKLLLAGNAYICNCEREVFREKSKNCQSCPCRKLTSKENMLRWNQMLDGTYGEGETVVRVKTDLGHPNPAVRDWPALRIVDIEKYPHPRVGTKYRVWPLYNFSTGIDDHLMGITHIIRGKEHLTNQARQEYLYKHFSWSYPETIHYGRLKITGASLSKSEMVKGMNSGLYKHWDDPRLATLSALKKRGITAESIHCLIIDVGPKPQDVVLSWKNLYAHNRKQIDPTAKRFFFVSDPVRLVVANIPHAFRAKIPLYPDHPEKGFRRFEVKPLNRKVAFLVSKDDMDLIQGKKAVRLMDLFNIKVEKIEEDMIKANFLGESYPEAKKLRAPLIHWIPIDSGVPCEVVMPNASVAKGIAEEACRMLKANEIVQFQRFGFVRVEDIDDKLTVYFAHR
;
A
#
# COMPACT_ATOMS: atom_id res chain seq x y z
N MET A 1 -25.92 -39.62 -24.99
CA MET A 1 -26.61 -38.45 -24.40
C MET A 1 -28.09 -38.43 -24.84
N ASN A 2 -29.06 -38.01 -24.01
CA ASN A 2 -30.46 -37.90 -24.47
C ASN A 2 -30.69 -36.61 -25.31
N PRO A 3 -31.77 -36.50 -26.12
CA PRO A 3 -31.95 -35.36 -27.03
C PRO A 3 -32.06 -33.99 -26.35
N LYS A 4 -32.52 -33.95 -25.10
CA LYS A 4 -32.66 -32.71 -24.32
C LYS A 4 -31.30 -32.25 -23.78
N GLU A 5 -30.51 -33.20 -23.27
CA GLU A 5 -29.14 -32.99 -22.80
C GLU A 5 -28.22 -32.57 -23.95
N GLU A 6 -28.39 -33.15 -25.14
CA GLU A 6 -27.59 -32.76 -26.31
C GLU A 6 -27.84 -31.31 -26.72
N LYS A 7 -29.10 -30.89 -26.73
CA LYS A 7 -29.47 -29.52 -27.08
C LYS A 7 -28.89 -28.51 -26.08
N GLU A 8 -28.92 -28.83 -24.80
CA GLU A 8 -28.34 -28.00 -23.74
C GLU A 8 -26.81 -27.93 -23.84
N ALA A 9 -26.15 -29.08 -24.06
CA ALA A 9 -24.71 -29.16 -24.28
C ALA A 9 -24.27 -28.33 -25.50
N ARG A 10 -25.01 -28.40 -26.61
CA ARG A 10 -24.74 -27.63 -27.84
C ARG A 10 -24.79 -26.12 -27.59
N GLU A 11 -25.77 -25.60 -26.85
CA GLU A 11 -25.85 -24.17 -26.54
C GLU A 11 -24.70 -23.71 -25.62
N ILE A 12 -24.35 -24.49 -24.59
CA ILE A 12 -23.22 -24.18 -23.70
C ILE A 12 -21.90 -24.17 -24.49
N ILE A 13 -21.66 -25.19 -25.32
CA ILE A 13 -20.46 -25.28 -26.15
C ILE A 13 -20.42 -24.10 -27.12
N LYS A 14 -21.55 -23.76 -27.77
CA LYS A 14 -21.64 -22.63 -28.70
C LYS A 14 -21.27 -21.32 -28.03
N LYS A 15 -21.74 -21.06 -26.81
CA LYS A 15 -21.34 -19.89 -26.01
C LYS A 15 -19.83 -19.85 -25.76
N ILE A 16 -19.24 -20.95 -25.29
CA ILE A 16 -17.80 -21.03 -24.97
C ILE A 16 -16.94 -20.84 -26.23
N VAL A 17 -17.32 -21.47 -27.34
CA VAL A 17 -16.60 -21.35 -28.62
C VAL A 17 -16.67 -19.94 -29.16
N LEU A 18 -17.84 -19.29 -29.14
CA LEU A 18 -18.02 -17.91 -29.58
C LEU A 18 -17.18 -16.92 -28.75
N LEU A 19 -17.16 -17.08 -27.42
CA LEU A 19 -16.31 -16.25 -26.54
C LEU A 19 -14.82 -16.50 -26.79
N ASN A 20 -14.41 -17.75 -27.04
CA ASN A 20 -13.04 -18.06 -27.42
C ASN A 20 -12.67 -17.42 -28.76
N ALA A 21 -13.55 -17.51 -29.77
CA ALA A 21 -13.35 -16.89 -31.08
C ALA A 21 -13.21 -15.37 -30.97
N LEU A 22 -14.06 -14.68 -30.19
CA LEU A 22 -13.92 -13.24 -29.96
C LEU A 22 -12.56 -12.84 -29.38
N HIS A 23 -12.05 -13.63 -28.44
CA HIS A 23 -10.76 -13.36 -27.81
C HIS A 23 -9.59 -13.50 -28.79
N TYR A 24 -9.75 -14.36 -29.81
CA TYR A 24 -8.73 -14.67 -30.81
C TYR A 24 -9.13 -14.20 -32.21
N ASN A 25 -9.69 -12.98 -32.31
CA ASN A 25 -10.01 -12.31 -33.59
C ASN A 25 -10.82 -13.16 -34.59
N GLY A 26 -11.83 -13.87 -34.09
CA GLY A 26 -12.77 -14.66 -34.88
C GLY A 26 -12.37 -16.12 -35.09
N LYS A 27 -11.32 -16.60 -34.42
CA LYS A 27 -10.85 -17.99 -34.52
C LYS A 27 -10.84 -18.71 -33.17
N ALA A 28 -11.71 -19.69 -32.99
CA ALA A 28 -11.70 -20.59 -31.84
C ALA A 28 -10.81 -21.83 -32.08
N THR A 29 -10.26 -22.36 -30.99
CA THR A 29 -9.50 -23.62 -31.00
C THR A 29 -10.10 -24.62 -30.02
N GLN A 30 -10.10 -25.91 -30.37
CA GLN A 30 -10.80 -26.93 -29.59
C GLN A 30 -10.21 -27.12 -28.19
N LYS A 31 -8.89 -27.08 -28.04
CA LYS A 31 -8.21 -27.39 -26.77
C LYS A 31 -8.57 -26.41 -25.63
N PRO A 32 -8.54 -25.08 -25.82
CA PRO A 32 -9.03 -24.11 -24.82
C PRO A 32 -10.53 -24.25 -24.52
N VAL A 33 -11.34 -24.50 -25.55
CA VAL A 33 -12.80 -24.71 -25.40
C VAL A 33 -13.08 -25.92 -24.52
N PHE A 34 -12.38 -27.03 -24.76
CA PHE A 34 -12.47 -28.24 -23.94
C PHE A 34 -12.08 -27.96 -22.49
N GLY A 35 -10.95 -27.30 -22.25
CA GLY A 35 -10.48 -26.97 -20.91
C GLY A 35 -11.49 -26.11 -20.14
N LYS A 36 -12.06 -25.10 -20.80
CA LYS A 36 -13.06 -24.21 -20.21
C LYS A 36 -14.37 -24.94 -19.92
N LEU A 37 -14.88 -25.74 -20.87
CA LEU A 37 -16.11 -26.51 -20.70
C LEU A 37 -16.01 -27.48 -19.50
N LEU A 38 -14.91 -28.21 -19.37
CA LEU A 38 -14.73 -29.18 -18.27
C LEU A 38 -14.42 -28.52 -16.91
N GLY A 39 -14.03 -27.24 -16.93
CA GLY A 39 -13.85 -26.40 -15.75
C GLY A 39 -15.18 -25.85 -15.23
N GLU A 40 -15.98 -25.26 -16.12
CA GLU A 40 -17.28 -24.63 -15.78
C GLU A 40 -18.40 -25.67 -15.59
N HIS A 41 -18.32 -26.80 -16.29
CA HIS A 41 -19.35 -27.84 -16.30
C HIS A 41 -18.75 -29.25 -16.09
N PRO A 42 -18.38 -29.61 -14.84
CA PRO A 42 -17.73 -30.88 -14.53
C PRO A 42 -18.53 -32.13 -14.91
N GLN A 43 -19.86 -32.03 -15.05
CA GLN A 43 -20.73 -33.13 -15.47
C GLN A 43 -20.33 -33.72 -16.82
N PHE A 44 -19.75 -32.91 -17.71
CA PHE A 44 -19.32 -33.33 -19.05
C PHE A 44 -18.04 -34.19 -19.04
N ARG A 45 -17.33 -34.29 -17.92
CA ARG A 45 -16.12 -35.16 -17.80
C ARG A 45 -16.43 -36.64 -18.02
N LYS A 46 -17.65 -37.08 -17.74
CA LYS A 46 -18.08 -38.47 -17.94
C LYS A 46 -18.58 -38.75 -19.37
N GLN A 47 -18.78 -37.71 -20.19
CA GLN A 47 -19.39 -37.77 -21.53
C GLN A 47 -18.46 -37.23 -22.62
N VAL A 48 -17.15 -37.19 -22.38
CA VAL A 48 -16.14 -36.60 -23.29
C VAL A 48 -16.22 -37.17 -24.71
N LYS A 49 -16.50 -38.47 -24.86
CA LYS A 49 -16.63 -39.13 -26.16
C LYS A 49 -17.82 -38.61 -26.98
N ASP A 50 -18.93 -38.27 -26.33
CA ASP A 50 -20.15 -37.76 -26.98
C ASP A 50 -20.01 -36.26 -27.32
N ILE A 51 -19.21 -35.51 -26.55
CA ILE A 51 -19.07 -34.06 -26.66
C ILE A 51 -17.98 -33.63 -27.65
N SER A 52 -16.94 -34.45 -27.84
CA SER A 52 -15.83 -34.14 -28.75
C SER A 52 -16.26 -33.88 -30.20
N PRO A 53 -17.18 -34.66 -30.79
CA PRO A 53 -17.69 -34.37 -32.13
C PRO A 53 -18.44 -33.04 -32.18
N ILE A 54 -19.26 -32.76 -31.15
CA ILE A 54 -20.07 -31.54 -31.06
C ILE A 54 -19.20 -30.28 -30.97
N ILE A 55 -18.15 -30.31 -30.14
CA ILE A 55 -17.17 -29.20 -30.07
C ILE A 55 -16.50 -28.99 -31.43
N SER A 56 -16.12 -30.08 -32.11
CA SER A 56 -15.43 -29.99 -33.40
C SER A 56 -16.30 -29.34 -34.47
N GLU A 57 -17.56 -29.77 -34.56
CA GLU A 57 -18.60 -29.22 -35.44
C GLU A 57 -18.81 -27.72 -35.19
N ILE A 58 -19.05 -27.33 -33.93
CA ILE A 58 -19.34 -25.95 -33.55
C ILE A 58 -18.12 -25.02 -33.76
N VAL A 59 -16.91 -25.50 -33.48
CA VAL A 59 -15.67 -24.74 -33.76
C VAL A 59 -15.51 -24.48 -35.25
N GLN A 60 -15.81 -25.47 -36.09
CA GLN A 60 -15.76 -25.29 -37.54
C GLN A 60 -16.80 -24.26 -38.01
N GLU A 61 -18.07 -24.42 -37.59
CA GLU A 61 -19.17 -23.50 -37.93
C GLU A 61 -18.83 -22.04 -37.57
N ILE A 62 -18.31 -21.81 -36.36
CA ILE A 62 -17.99 -20.46 -35.88
C ILE A 62 -16.77 -19.88 -36.60
N ASN A 63 -15.76 -20.69 -36.90
CA ASN A 63 -14.54 -20.22 -37.58
C ASN A 63 -14.76 -19.83 -39.04
N GLU A 64 -15.83 -20.33 -39.67
CA GLU A 64 -16.28 -19.95 -41.01
C GLU A 64 -17.13 -18.66 -41.01
N MET A 65 -17.59 -18.21 -39.83
CA MET A 65 -18.42 -17.02 -39.68
C MET A 65 -17.60 -15.72 -39.55
N PRO A 66 -18.03 -14.60 -40.17
CA PRO A 66 -17.40 -13.28 -39.96
C PRO A 66 -17.48 -12.82 -38.49
N LEU A 67 -16.44 -12.12 -38.02
CA LEU A 67 -16.32 -11.67 -36.62
C LEU A 67 -17.48 -10.77 -36.18
N GLU A 68 -17.99 -9.93 -37.09
CA GLU A 68 -19.12 -9.04 -36.87
C GLU A 68 -20.37 -9.84 -36.51
N LYS A 69 -20.65 -10.92 -37.25
CA LYS A 69 -21.79 -11.80 -37.01
C LYS A 69 -21.63 -12.63 -35.74
N GLN A 70 -20.40 -13.04 -35.40
CA GLN A 70 -20.10 -13.67 -34.11
C GLN A 70 -20.43 -12.73 -32.94
N ARG A 71 -20.09 -11.43 -33.06
CA ARG A 71 -20.41 -10.40 -32.05
C ARG A 71 -21.91 -10.19 -31.91
N GLU A 72 -22.64 -10.10 -33.02
CA GLU A 72 -24.11 -9.96 -33.02
C GLU A 72 -24.78 -11.10 -32.24
N ILE A 73 -24.38 -12.36 -32.49
CA ILE A 73 -24.95 -13.53 -31.80
C ILE A 73 -24.72 -13.47 -30.28
N ILE A 74 -23.55 -13.01 -29.84
CA ILE A 74 -23.25 -12.90 -28.41
C ILE A 74 -24.07 -11.78 -27.77
N VAL A 75 -24.20 -10.63 -28.43
CA VAL A 75 -25.01 -9.52 -27.92
C VAL A 75 -26.49 -9.91 -27.83
N GLU A 76 -27.00 -10.67 -28.80
CA GLU A 76 -28.39 -11.12 -28.84
C GLU A 76 -28.69 -12.20 -27.78
N LYS A 77 -27.83 -13.22 -27.68
CA LYS A 77 -28.10 -14.41 -26.84
C LYS A 77 -27.48 -14.37 -25.44
N TRP A 78 -26.32 -13.74 -25.28
CA TRP A 78 -25.56 -13.72 -24.03
C TRP A 78 -24.92 -12.35 -23.76
N PRO A 79 -25.71 -11.26 -23.70
CA PRO A 79 -25.18 -9.91 -23.45
C PRO A 79 -24.38 -9.84 -22.14
N GLU A 80 -24.72 -10.66 -21.14
CA GLU A 80 -24.02 -10.77 -19.87
C GLU A 80 -22.61 -11.37 -19.98
N ALA A 81 -22.31 -12.12 -21.05
CA ALA A 81 -21.01 -12.75 -21.24
C ALA A 81 -19.93 -11.78 -21.76
N LEU A 82 -20.34 -10.61 -22.27
CA LEU A 82 -19.44 -9.50 -22.62
C LEU A 82 -19.02 -8.68 -21.40
N ILE A 83 -19.71 -8.87 -20.28
CA ILE A 83 -19.29 -8.35 -18.98
C ILE A 83 -18.18 -9.30 -18.52
N GLU A 84 -16.91 -8.93 -18.74
CA GLU A 84 -15.77 -9.66 -18.19
C GLU A 84 -15.89 -9.73 -16.66
N ARG A 85 -16.53 -10.79 -16.15
CA ARG A 85 -16.27 -11.25 -14.79
C ARG A 85 -14.88 -11.86 -14.81
N LYS A 86 -13.86 -11.01 -14.63
CA LYS A 86 -12.61 -11.47 -14.03
C LYS A 86 -13.00 -12.09 -12.69
N THR A 87 -13.09 -13.41 -12.63
CA THR A 87 -12.93 -14.13 -11.37
C THR A 87 -11.51 -13.85 -10.90
N GLU A 88 -11.32 -12.69 -10.27
CA GLU A 88 -10.16 -12.46 -9.42
C GLU A 88 -10.32 -13.44 -8.26
N GLU A 89 -9.60 -14.56 -8.32
CA GLU A 89 -9.37 -15.35 -7.12
C GLU A 89 -8.74 -14.39 -6.10
N THR A 90 -9.53 -13.94 -5.12
CA THR A 90 -9.02 -13.12 -4.03
C THR A 90 -7.99 -13.95 -3.30
N LYS A 91 -6.70 -13.60 -3.45
CA LYS A 91 -5.64 -14.20 -2.65
C LYS A 91 -6.03 -14.05 -1.18
N GLN A 92 -5.99 -15.17 -0.46
CA GLN A 92 -6.20 -15.20 0.98
C GLN A 92 -4.87 -15.44 1.68
N LEU A 93 -4.76 -15.00 2.93
CA LEU A 93 -3.60 -15.32 3.76
C LEU A 93 -3.56 -16.82 4.05
N PRO A 94 -2.36 -17.44 4.11
CA PRO A 94 -2.24 -18.82 4.53
C PRO A 94 -2.67 -18.97 5.99
N PRO A 95 -3.21 -20.13 6.43
CA PRO A 95 -3.60 -20.34 7.82
C PRO A 95 -2.42 -20.16 8.78
N LEU A 96 -2.71 -19.70 10.00
CA LEU A 96 -1.74 -19.61 11.09
C LEU A 96 -1.28 -21.02 11.51
N PRO A 97 0.02 -21.22 11.77
CA PRO A 97 0.52 -22.48 12.31
C PRO A 97 0.00 -22.69 13.73
N ASN A 98 -0.44 -23.89 14.06
CA ASN A 98 -0.83 -24.27 15.43
C ASN A 98 -1.93 -23.40 16.07
N ALA A 99 -2.76 -22.71 15.27
CA ALA A 99 -3.84 -21.87 15.78
C ALA A 99 -4.82 -22.62 16.69
N ASN A 100 -5.04 -23.91 16.42
CA ASN A 100 -5.90 -24.80 17.19
C ASN A 100 -5.38 -25.15 18.60
N LYS A 101 -4.14 -24.78 18.96
CA LYS A 101 -3.62 -24.94 20.34
C LYS A 101 -4.13 -23.86 21.29
N TYR A 102 -4.75 -22.82 20.78
CA TYR A 102 -5.17 -21.65 21.54
C TYR A 102 -6.69 -21.51 21.49
N ASP A 103 -7.31 -21.21 22.63
CA ASP A 103 -8.76 -20.95 22.70
C ASP A 103 -9.14 -19.72 21.85
N ARG A 104 -8.23 -18.75 21.77
CA ARG A 104 -8.39 -17.53 20.97
C ARG A 104 -7.04 -17.03 20.46
N VAL A 105 -7.00 -16.66 19.18
CA VAL A 105 -5.81 -16.04 18.59
C VAL A 105 -5.66 -14.61 19.11
N VAL A 106 -4.49 -14.30 19.66
CA VAL A 106 -4.11 -12.95 20.10
C VAL A 106 -2.84 -12.51 19.38
N THR A 107 -2.91 -11.35 18.73
CA THR A 107 -1.80 -10.70 18.01
C THR A 107 -1.63 -9.25 18.47
N ARG A 108 -0.55 -8.59 18.02
CA ARG A 108 -0.31 -7.17 18.33
C ARG A 108 0.53 -6.47 17.28
N PHE A 109 0.28 -5.18 17.10
CA PHE A 109 1.21 -4.24 16.49
C PHE A 109 1.89 -3.40 17.57
N SER A 110 3.23 -3.39 17.58
CA SER A 110 4.03 -2.79 18.66
C SER A 110 4.98 -1.69 18.16
N PRO A 111 4.49 -0.49 17.80
CA PRO A 111 5.34 0.60 17.29
C PRO A 111 6.10 1.32 18.41
N ASN A 112 7.25 1.90 18.07
CA ASN A 112 7.87 2.93 18.90
C ASN A 112 7.23 4.28 18.51
N PRO A 113 6.76 5.13 19.45
CA PRO A 113 6.10 6.39 19.13
C PRO A 113 7.13 7.51 18.92
N ASP A 114 8.05 7.30 18.00
CA ASP A 114 9.21 8.17 17.74
C ASP A 114 9.29 8.63 16.27
N PHE A 115 8.33 8.24 15.42
CA PHE A 115 8.09 8.76 14.06
C PHE A 115 6.72 8.28 13.54
N VAL A 116 6.23 8.87 12.43
CA VAL A 116 5.01 8.40 11.75
C VAL A 116 5.19 7.04 11.07
N LEU A 117 4.09 6.36 10.75
CA LEU A 117 4.14 5.08 10.05
C LEU A 117 4.43 5.26 8.56
N HIS A 118 4.93 4.20 7.95
CA HIS A 118 5.27 4.16 6.53
C HIS A 118 4.87 2.84 5.90
N LEU A 119 4.96 2.73 4.57
CA LEU A 119 4.55 1.54 3.81
C LEU A 119 5.15 0.25 4.38
N GLY A 120 6.42 0.25 4.79
CA GLY A 120 7.05 -0.90 5.47
C GLY A 120 6.35 -1.37 6.75
N SER A 121 5.74 -0.46 7.52
CA SER A 121 5.01 -0.76 8.76
C SER A 121 3.70 -1.51 8.48
N THR A 122 3.07 -1.24 7.33
CA THR A 122 1.76 -1.79 6.94
C THR A 122 1.75 -3.32 6.91
N ARG A 123 2.89 -3.95 6.58
CA ARG A 123 3.01 -5.41 6.60
C ARG A 123 2.85 -5.99 8.00
N ALA A 124 3.45 -5.36 9.02
CA ALA A 124 3.29 -5.79 10.42
C ALA A 124 1.85 -5.60 10.90
N ILE A 125 1.28 -4.44 10.57
CA ILE A 125 -0.06 -3.99 10.99
C ILE A 125 -1.11 -4.91 10.41
N LEU A 126 -1.20 -4.95 9.08
CA LEU A 126 -2.28 -5.61 8.35
C LEU A 126 -2.21 -7.12 8.53
N LEU A 127 -1.02 -7.74 8.49
CA LEU A 127 -0.93 -9.17 8.77
C LEU A 127 -1.40 -9.50 10.19
N SER A 128 -1.00 -8.73 11.21
CA SER A 128 -1.44 -8.98 12.58
C SER A 128 -2.95 -8.79 12.73
N TYR A 129 -3.48 -7.69 12.20
CA TYR A 129 -4.90 -7.36 12.25
C TYR A 129 -5.76 -8.38 11.48
N ASP A 130 -5.40 -8.71 10.25
CA ASP A 130 -6.15 -9.64 9.41
C ASP A 130 -6.12 -11.05 9.99
N TYR A 131 -5.00 -11.48 10.56
CA TYR A 131 -4.94 -12.78 11.24
C TYR A 131 -5.79 -12.81 12.51
N ALA A 132 -5.82 -11.74 13.31
CA ALA A 132 -6.77 -11.66 14.41
C ALA A 132 -8.21 -11.77 13.88
N LYS A 133 -8.56 -11.01 12.84
CA LYS A 133 -9.91 -11.01 12.24
C LYS A 133 -10.30 -12.36 11.64
N MET A 134 -9.38 -13.04 10.95
CA MET A 134 -9.63 -14.36 10.33
C MET A 134 -9.96 -15.46 11.35
N TYR A 135 -9.54 -15.30 12.60
CA TYR A 135 -9.70 -16.28 13.66
C TYR A 135 -10.57 -15.77 14.82
N ASP A 136 -11.39 -14.72 14.59
CA ASP A 136 -12.23 -14.06 15.61
C ASP A 136 -11.45 -13.74 16.91
N GLY A 137 -10.19 -13.38 16.71
CA GLY A 137 -9.17 -13.18 17.71
C GLY A 137 -9.19 -11.79 18.35
N ILE A 138 -8.04 -11.41 18.89
CA ILE A 138 -7.78 -10.12 19.53
C ILE A 138 -6.56 -9.48 18.85
N PHE A 139 -6.64 -8.18 18.56
CA PHE A 139 -5.56 -7.37 18.03
C PHE A 139 -5.25 -6.21 18.98
N TYR A 140 -4.05 -6.22 19.56
CA TYR A 140 -3.58 -5.14 20.44
C TYR A 140 -2.71 -4.11 19.73
N LEU A 141 -2.82 -2.86 20.19
CA LEU A 141 -1.84 -1.81 19.93
C LEU A 141 -0.96 -1.63 21.16
N ARG A 142 0.36 -1.80 21.02
CA ARG A 142 1.30 -1.60 22.14
C ARG A 142 2.40 -0.59 21.80
N PHE A 143 2.37 0.57 22.43
CA PHE A 143 3.44 1.54 22.29
C PHE A 143 4.67 1.10 23.08
N GLU A 144 5.77 0.83 22.36
CA GLU A 144 7.07 0.47 22.92
C GLU A 144 7.93 1.72 23.11
N ASP A 145 7.69 2.46 24.19
CA ASP A 145 8.26 3.77 24.49
C ASP A 145 9.40 3.73 25.53
N THR A 146 10.04 2.58 25.74
CA THR A 146 11.05 2.39 26.81
C THR A 146 12.45 2.96 26.50
N ASP A 147 12.59 3.79 25.47
CA ASP A 147 13.87 4.33 25.01
C ASP A 147 13.83 5.86 24.81
N SER A 148 13.97 6.61 25.91
CA SER A 148 14.02 8.08 25.88
C SER A 148 15.29 8.68 25.27
N LYS A 149 16.27 7.85 24.85
CA LYS A 149 17.58 8.31 24.36
C LYS A 149 17.74 8.13 22.85
N THR A 150 17.64 6.90 22.36
CA THR A 150 17.94 6.56 20.96
C THR A 150 16.71 6.56 20.07
N LYS A 151 15.57 6.11 20.59
CA LYS A 151 14.26 6.12 19.92
C LYS A 151 13.29 7.02 20.66
N LYS A 152 13.67 8.28 20.79
CA LYS A 152 13.00 9.26 21.66
C LYS A 152 11.50 9.32 21.34
N PRO A 153 10.63 8.85 22.25
CA PRO A 153 9.20 8.95 22.02
C PRO A 153 8.78 10.41 22.04
N LYS A 154 7.75 10.76 21.27
CA LYS A 154 7.13 12.09 21.28
C LYS A 154 5.62 11.95 21.30
N LEU A 155 4.96 12.85 22.04
CA LEU A 155 3.51 12.81 22.23
C LEU A 155 2.76 12.88 20.89
N GLU A 156 3.23 13.67 19.93
CA GLU A 156 2.60 13.78 18.60
C GLU A 156 2.51 12.44 17.85
N PHE A 157 3.47 11.53 18.07
CA PHE A 157 3.52 10.27 17.34
C PHE A 157 2.63 9.17 17.93
N TYR A 158 2.18 9.31 19.18
CA TYR A 158 1.13 8.44 19.70
C TYR A 158 -0.16 8.65 18.92
N GLU A 159 -0.55 9.92 18.74
CA GLU A 159 -1.78 10.21 17.99
C GLU A 159 -1.63 9.96 16.49
N ALA A 160 -0.50 10.32 15.88
CA ALA A 160 -0.26 10.04 14.47
C ALA A 160 -0.34 8.53 14.15
N VAL A 161 0.20 7.67 15.02
CA VAL A 161 0.08 6.20 14.86
C VAL A 161 -1.38 5.75 14.97
N ARG A 162 -2.16 6.29 15.92
CA ARG A 162 -3.58 5.96 16.07
C ARG A 162 -4.37 6.39 14.82
N GLU A 163 -4.12 7.58 14.30
CA GLU A 163 -4.76 8.10 13.09
C GLU A 163 -4.41 7.26 11.86
N ASP A 164 -3.15 6.85 11.71
CA ASP A 164 -2.69 5.99 10.64
C ASP A 164 -3.37 4.60 10.69
N LEU A 165 -3.51 4.01 11.89
CA LEU A 165 -4.22 2.74 12.08
C LEU A 165 -5.72 2.85 11.78
N LYS A 166 -6.37 3.93 12.23
CA LYS A 166 -7.76 4.24 11.91
C LYS A 166 -7.94 4.40 10.40
N TRP A 167 -7.03 5.09 9.74
CA TRP A 167 -7.06 5.27 8.28
C TRP A 167 -6.90 3.94 7.52
N LEU A 168 -6.07 3.02 8.02
CA LEU A 168 -5.96 1.66 7.50
C LEU A 168 -7.18 0.76 7.81
N GLY A 169 -8.18 1.24 8.55
CA GLY A 169 -9.33 0.45 8.97
C GLY A 169 -9.00 -0.61 10.03
N CYS A 170 -7.88 -0.47 10.73
CA CYS A 170 -7.40 -1.40 11.76
C CYS A 170 -7.89 -0.95 13.14
N LYS A 171 -8.94 -1.58 13.66
CA LYS A 171 -9.41 -1.37 15.04
C LYS A 171 -8.68 -2.32 15.99
N TRP A 172 -8.16 -1.79 17.09
CA TRP A 172 -7.55 -2.59 18.16
C TRP A 172 -8.50 -2.76 19.35
N ASP A 173 -8.35 -3.87 20.06
CA ASP A 173 -9.20 -4.25 21.20
C ASP A 173 -8.73 -3.63 22.52
N ALA A 174 -7.42 -3.44 22.66
CA ALA A 174 -6.82 -2.74 23.79
C ALA A 174 -5.55 -2.01 23.37
N GLU A 175 -5.30 -0.88 24.02
CA GLU A 175 -4.08 -0.09 23.87
C GLU A 175 -3.24 -0.21 25.14
N ILE A 176 -1.94 -0.46 24.97
CA ILE A 176 -1.00 -0.57 26.08
C ILE A 176 0.22 0.32 25.81
N ILE A 177 0.69 1.02 26.84
CA ILE A 177 1.90 1.84 26.77
C ILE A 177 2.92 1.29 27.78
N GLN A 178 4.14 0.99 27.31
CA GLN A 178 5.14 0.33 28.15
C GLN A 178 5.63 1.22 29.30
N SER A 179 5.67 2.54 29.13
CA SER A 179 6.05 3.45 30.23
C SER A 179 5.09 3.42 31.43
N ASP A 180 3.86 2.93 31.27
CA ASP A 180 2.91 2.72 32.38
C ASP A 180 3.17 1.42 33.15
N ARG A 181 4.14 0.60 32.69
CA ARG A 181 4.36 -0.78 33.15
C ARG A 181 5.74 -0.99 33.78
N LEU A 182 6.46 0.09 34.09
CA LEU A 182 7.82 0.02 34.65
C LEU A 182 7.92 -0.81 35.92
N GLU A 183 6.96 -0.64 36.84
CA GLU A 183 6.93 -1.42 38.09
C GLU A 183 6.81 -2.92 37.85
N ILE A 184 6.02 -3.33 36.84
CA ILE A 184 5.89 -4.74 36.44
C ILE A 184 7.26 -5.25 35.98
N TYR A 185 7.97 -4.48 35.15
CA TYR A 185 9.29 -4.89 34.67
C TYR A 185 10.31 -4.99 35.82
N TYR A 186 10.23 -4.12 36.83
CA TYR A 186 11.09 -4.18 38.01
C TYR A 186 10.81 -5.45 38.84
N GLU A 187 9.54 -5.77 39.08
CA GLU A 187 9.14 -7.00 39.78
C GLU A 187 9.71 -8.25 39.08
N TYR A 188 9.63 -8.32 37.75
CA TYR A 188 10.21 -9.43 36.99
C TYR A 188 11.74 -9.44 37.00
N ALA A 189 12.39 -8.27 37.04
CA ALA A 189 13.84 -8.18 37.15
C ALA A 189 14.30 -8.74 38.51
N GLU A 190 13.63 -8.35 39.58
CA GLU A 190 13.89 -8.83 40.94
C GLU A 190 13.68 -10.34 41.05
N LYS A 191 12.59 -10.88 40.49
CA LYS A 191 12.35 -12.32 40.42
C LYS A 191 13.51 -13.08 39.77
N LEU A 192 14.06 -12.58 38.65
CA LEU A 192 15.21 -13.21 38.00
C LEU A 192 16.50 -13.10 38.82
N LEU A 193 16.74 -11.96 39.45
CA LEU A 193 17.93 -11.74 40.27
C LEU A 193 17.90 -12.63 41.51
N LEU A 194 16.74 -12.74 42.18
CA LEU A 194 16.53 -13.61 43.33
C LEU A 194 16.69 -15.09 42.97
N ALA A 195 16.12 -15.52 41.84
CA ALA A 195 16.27 -16.88 41.31
C ALA A 195 17.68 -17.19 40.76
N GLY A 196 18.59 -16.21 40.72
CA GLY A 196 19.94 -16.38 40.21
C GLY A 196 20.01 -16.53 38.68
N ASN A 197 18.94 -16.19 37.96
CA ASN A 197 18.82 -16.25 36.50
C ASN A 197 19.21 -14.95 35.79
N ALA A 198 19.47 -13.88 36.55
CA ALA A 198 20.06 -12.63 36.08
C ALA A 198 21.18 -12.17 37.04
N TYR A 199 21.94 -11.15 36.63
CA TYR A 199 22.95 -10.50 37.48
C TYR A 199 23.20 -9.05 37.07
N ILE A 200 23.71 -8.23 38.00
CA ILE A 200 24.11 -6.85 37.76
C ILE A 200 25.58 -6.79 37.34
N CYS A 201 25.82 -6.41 36.09
CA CYS A 201 27.15 -6.34 35.50
C CYS A 201 27.65 -4.91 35.46
N ASN A 202 28.81 -4.66 36.08
CA ASN A 202 29.54 -3.40 36.05
C ASN A 202 30.87 -3.50 35.27
N CYS A 203 31.02 -4.52 34.42
CA CYS A 203 32.17 -4.62 33.53
C CYS A 203 32.05 -3.57 32.42
N GLU A 204 33.19 -3.00 32.03
CA GLU A 204 33.28 -2.21 30.81
C GLU A 204 32.76 -2.99 29.61
N ARG A 205 32.09 -2.28 28.69
CA ARG A 205 31.39 -2.87 27.55
C ARG A 205 32.30 -3.70 26.66
N GLU A 206 33.49 -3.20 26.34
CA GLU A 206 34.43 -3.89 25.46
C GLU A 206 35.03 -5.14 26.14
N VAL A 207 35.36 -5.04 27.44
CA VAL A 207 35.83 -6.20 28.24
C VAL A 207 34.76 -7.29 28.29
N PHE A 208 33.50 -6.92 28.54
CA PHE A 208 32.41 -7.90 28.51
C PHE A 208 32.24 -8.53 27.13
N ARG A 209 32.30 -7.72 26.06
CA ARG A 209 32.16 -8.18 24.68
C ARG A 209 33.27 -9.16 24.29
N GLU A 210 34.50 -8.92 24.72
CA GLU A 210 35.62 -9.82 24.48
C GLU A 210 35.44 -11.16 25.22
N LYS A 211 35.13 -11.13 26.52
CA LYS A 211 34.83 -12.35 27.30
C LYS A 211 33.68 -13.13 26.69
N SER A 212 32.60 -12.44 26.33
CA SER A 212 31.44 -13.01 25.66
C SER A 212 31.82 -13.68 24.34
N LYS A 213 32.67 -13.07 23.50
CA LYS A 213 33.15 -13.68 22.25
C LYS A 213 33.92 -14.99 22.52
N ASN A 214 34.72 -15.02 23.57
CA ASN A 214 35.53 -16.16 23.98
C ASN A 214 34.77 -17.19 24.84
N CYS A 215 33.43 -17.08 24.95
CA CYS A 215 32.57 -17.97 25.75
C CYS A 215 32.93 -17.97 27.26
N GLN A 216 33.50 -16.87 27.77
CA GLN A 216 33.94 -16.72 29.15
C GLN A 216 32.97 -15.88 29.98
N SER A 217 32.74 -16.29 31.23
CA SER A 217 31.93 -15.52 32.18
C SER A 217 32.71 -14.34 32.77
N CYS A 218 32.04 -13.20 32.99
CA CYS A 218 32.63 -12.13 33.82
C CYS A 218 32.49 -12.44 35.32
N PRO A 219 33.29 -11.82 36.21
CA PRO A 219 33.19 -12.03 37.66
C PRO A 219 31.80 -11.74 38.23
N CYS A 220 31.09 -10.74 37.68
CA CYS A 220 29.75 -10.36 38.12
C CYS A 220 28.72 -11.50 37.97
N ARG A 221 28.93 -12.43 37.03
CA ARG A 221 28.01 -13.56 36.79
C ARG A 221 27.94 -14.53 37.98
N LYS A 222 28.97 -14.54 38.83
CA LYS A 222 29.12 -15.41 40.01
C LYS A 222 28.57 -14.79 41.30
N LEU A 223 28.10 -13.54 41.26
CA LEU A 223 27.51 -12.89 42.42
C LEU A 223 26.28 -13.66 42.93
N THR A 224 26.14 -13.70 44.25
CA THR A 224 24.98 -14.25 44.93
C THR A 224 23.74 -13.39 44.67
N SER A 225 22.55 -13.95 44.91
CA SER A 225 21.29 -13.19 44.79
C SER A 225 21.29 -11.96 45.70
N LYS A 226 21.83 -12.06 46.92
CA LYS A 226 21.93 -10.94 47.87
C LYS A 226 22.80 -9.80 47.35
N GLU A 227 23.97 -10.11 46.79
CA GLU A 227 24.86 -9.11 46.19
C GLU A 227 24.25 -8.45 44.95
N ASN A 228 23.53 -9.23 44.13
CA ASN A 228 22.81 -8.71 42.98
C ASN A 228 21.66 -7.77 43.40
N MET A 229 20.90 -8.11 44.44
CA MET A 229 19.83 -7.25 44.96
C MET A 229 20.38 -5.96 45.56
N LEU A 230 21.53 -6.00 46.23
CA LEU A 230 22.20 -4.78 46.70
C LEU A 230 22.55 -3.86 45.52
N ARG A 231 23.16 -4.42 44.47
CA ARG A 231 23.51 -3.65 43.26
C ARG A 231 22.27 -3.16 42.50
N TRP A 232 21.17 -3.91 42.51
CA TRP A 232 19.91 -3.49 41.93
C TRP A 232 19.35 -2.25 42.62
N ASN A 233 19.32 -2.24 43.96
CA ASN A 233 18.91 -1.07 44.73
C ASN A 233 19.80 0.15 44.42
N GLN A 234 21.11 -0.07 44.26
CA GLN A 234 22.06 0.98 43.86
C GLN A 234 21.84 1.52 42.43
N MET A 235 21.26 0.71 41.53
CA MET A 235 20.84 1.21 40.20
C MET A 235 19.61 2.13 40.32
N LEU A 236 18.72 1.85 41.28
CA LEU A 236 17.46 2.59 41.50
C LEU A 236 17.66 3.86 42.33
N ASP A 237 18.47 3.82 43.39
CA ASP A 237 18.71 4.96 44.30
C ASP A 237 19.64 6.03 43.70
N GLY A 238 20.39 5.65 42.67
CA GLY A 238 21.27 6.54 41.92
C GLY A 238 22.74 6.53 42.27
N THR A 239 23.18 5.56 43.05
CA THR A 239 24.59 5.25 43.27
C THR A 239 25.33 5.04 41.94
N TYR A 240 24.69 4.41 40.94
CA TYR A 240 25.28 4.20 39.61
C TYR A 240 24.79 5.22 38.57
N GLY A 241 25.72 5.71 37.76
CA GLY A 241 25.48 6.59 36.61
C GLY A 241 25.10 5.85 35.31
N GLU A 242 24.76 6.62 34.28
CA GLU A 242 24.46 6.08 32.94
C GLU A 242 25.65 5.29 32.39
N GLY A 243 25.41 4.04 31.98
CA GLY A 243 26.42 3.19 31.34
C GLY A 243 27.36 2.45 32.31
N GLU A 244 27.31 2.74 33.61
CA GLU A 244 28.16 2.08 34.61
C GLU A 244 27.73 0.64 34.90
N THR A 245 26.42 0.39 34.91
CA THR A 245 25.86 -0.93 35.22
C THR A 245 24.67 -1.29 34.32
N VAL A 246 24.50 -2.60 34.11
CA VAL A 246 23.37 -3.18 33.38
C VAL A 246 22.91 -4.48 34.04
N VAL A 247 21.61 -4.75 33.98
CA VAL A 247 21.06 -6.06 34.31
C VAL A 247 21.30 -6.99 33.11
N ARG A 248 21.84 -8.19 33.33
CA ARG A 248 22.02 -9.21 32.28
C ARG A 248 21.25 -10.47 32.62
N VAL A 249 20.52 -11.01 31.64
CA VAL A 249 19.87 -12.33 31.77
C VAL A 249 20.91 -13.40 31.52
N LYS A 250 21.06 -14.36 32.43
CA LYS A 250 22.00 -15.48 32.22
C LYS A 250 21.47 -16.37 31.11
N THR A 251 22.30 -16.62 30.12
CA THR A 251 22.03 -17.59 29.05
C THR A 251 23.15 -18.60 28.98
N ASP A 252 23.14 -19.42 27.93
CA ASP A 252 24.31 -20.19 27.54
C ASP A 252 25.40 -19.26 26.99
N LEU A 253 26.59 -19.32 27.57
CA LEU A 253 27.79 -18.60 27.09
C LEU A 253 28.43 -19.31 25.89
N GLY A 254 28.14 -20.60 25.68
CA GLY A 254 28.55 -21.38 24.52
C GLY A 254 27.67 -21.14 23.28
N HIS A 255 26.57 -20.41 23.41
CA HIS A 255 25.61 -20.19 22.31
C HIS A 255 26.32 -19.65 21.05
N PRO A 256 26.08 -20.19 19.85
CA PRO A 256 26.86 -19.83 18.65
C PRO A 256 26.76 -18.36 18.27
N ASN A 257 25.62 -17.72 18.53
CA ASN A 257 25.43 -16.28 18.32
C ASN A 257 25.84 -15.49 19.59
N PRO A 258 26.91 -14.67 19.55
CA PRO A 258 27.36 -13.88 20.70
C PRO A 258 26.33 -12.85 21.17
N ALA A 259 25.41 -12.43 20.31
CA ALA A 259 24.36 -11.50 20.68
C ALA A 259 23.39 -12.11 21.71
N VAL A 260 23.25 -13.43 21.75
CA VAL A 260 22.37 -14.14 22.70
C VAL A 260 23.05 -14.37 24.05
N ARG A 261 24.39 -14.35 24.10
CA ARG A 261 25.15 -14.60 25.34
C ARG A 261 24.94 -13.47 26.34
N ASP A 262 24.37 -13.82 27.49
CA ASP A 262 24.18 -12.95 28.65
C ASP A 262 23.74 -11.51 28.27
N TRP A 263 22.66 -11.43 27.50
CA TRP A 263 22.18 -10.18 26.91
C TRP A 263 21.64 -9.20 27.97
N PRO A 264 21.76 -7.87 27.74
CA PRO A 264 21.31 -6.87 28.71
C PRO A 264 19.78 -6.72 28.71
N ALA A 265 19.16 -6.78 29.89
CA ALA A 265 17.73 -6.64 30.10
C ALA A 265 17.31 -5.22 30.50
N LEU A 266 18.07 -4.54 31.36
CA LEU A 266 17.79 -3.17 31.79
C LEU A 266 19.09 -2.35 31.83
N ARG A 267 18.97 -1.04 31.60
CA ARG A 267 20.06 -0.07 31.65
C ARG A 267 19.66 1.18 32.42
N ILE A 268 20.64 1.89 32.95
CA ILE A 268 20.45 3.24 33.49
C ILE A 268 20.41 4.23 32.32
N VAL A 269 19.51 5.21 32.40
CA VAL A 269 19.42 6.36 31.50
C VAL A 269 19.57 7.63 32.33
N ASP A 270 20.32 8.59 31.81
CA ASP A 270 20.42 9.94 32.39
C ASP A 270 19.09 10.68 32.20
N ILE A 271 18.33 10.81 33.29
CA ILE A 271 16.97 11.38 33.31
C ILE A 271 16.95 12.89 33.11
N GLU A 272 18.02 13.60 33.48
CA GLU A 272 18.12 15.05 33.29
C GLU A 272 18.40 15.36 31.82
N LYS A 273 19.26 14.57 31.19
CA LYS A 273 19.60 14.71 29.77
C LYS A 273 18.54 14.16 28.83
N TYR A 274 17.85 13.10 29.24
CA TYR A 274 16.89 12.35 28.41
C TYR A 274 15.58 12.04 29.17
N PRO A 275 14.84 13.07 29.65
CA PRO A 275 13.57 12.85 30.33
C PRO A 275 12.56 12.17 29.40
N HIS A 276 11.74 11.27 29.95
CA HIS A 276 10.69 10.61 29.17
C HIS A 276 9.48 11.56 29.00
N PRO A 277 8.90 11.72 27.81
CA PRO A 277 7.81 12.67 27.56
C PRO A 277 6.53 12.41 28.37
N ARG A 278 6.28 11.18 28.81
CA ARG A 278 5.08 10.82 29.60
C ARG A 278 5.30 10.76 31.12
N VAL A 279 6.49 10.33 31.55
CA VAL A 279 6.77 10.03 32.97
C VAL A 279 7.91 10.88 33.53
N GLY A 280 8.40 11.86 32.75
CA GLY A 280 9.45 12.78 33.15
C GLY A 280 10.71 12.06 33.62
N THR A 281 11.14 12.42 34.81
CA THR A 281 12.34 11.91 35.50
C THR A 281 12.02 10.82 36.53
N LYS A 282 10.77 10.32 36.57
CA LYS A 282 10.32 9.33 37.57
C LYS A 282 11.15 8.04 37.57
N TYR A 283 11.59 7.60 36.40
CA TYR A 283 12.31 6.34 36.22
C TYR A 283 13.68 6.55 35.59
N ARG A 284 14.72 5.98 36.21
CA ARG A 284 16.10 6.00 35.68
C ARG A 284 16.56 4.66 35.11
N VAL A 285 16.01 3.54 35.57
CA VAL A 285 16.35 2.21 35.07
C VAL A 285 15.30 1.78 34.05
N TRP A 286 15.70 1.62 32.80
CA TRP A 286 14.79 1.34 31.69
C TRP A 286 15.02 -0.06 31.11
N PRO A 287 13.94 -0.83 30.88
CA PRO A 287 14.04 -2.12 30.23
C PRO A 287 14.36 -1.98 28.75
N LEU A 288 15.19 -2.90 28.27
CA LEU A 288 15.52 -3.05 26.86
C LEU A 288 14.50 -3.98 26.18
N TYR A 289 14.35 -3.78 24.88
CA TYR A 289 13.35 -4.43 24.01
C TYR A 289 13.06 -5.90 24.35
N ASN A 290 14.09 -6.76 24.42
CA ASN A 290 13.85 -8.20 24.62
C ASN A 290 13.21 -8.51 25.98
N PHE A 291 13.52 -7.73 27.01
CA PHE A 291 12.98 -7.91 28.35
C PHE A 291 11.53 -7.44 28.42
N SER A 292 11.25 -6.18 28.06
CA SER A 292 9.90 -5.61 28.15
C SER A 292 8.93 -6.31 27.20
N THR A 293 9.27 -6.45 25.91
CA THR A 293 8.44 -7.12 24.91
C THR A 293 8.20 -8.59 25.27
N GLY A 294 9.19 -9.27 25.86
CA GLY A 294 9.05 -10.69 26.26
C GLY A 294 8.03 -10.87 27.38
N ILE A 295 8.13 -10.06 28.44
CA ILE A 295 7.19 -10.05 29.56
C ILE A 295 5.79 -9.63 29.10
N ASP A 296 5.69 -8.57 28.30
CA ASP A 296 4.40 -8.09 27.81
C ASP A 296 3.71 -9.11 26.91
N ASP A 297 4.44 -9.75 25.99
CA ASP A 297 3.85 -10.77 25.11
C ASP A 297 3.27 -11.93 25.95
N HIS A 298 3.92 -12.32 27.07
CA HIS A 298 3.39 -13.34 27.97
C HIS A 298 2.15 -12.86 28.74
N LEU A 299 2.25 -11.70 29.41
CA LEU A 299 1.18 -11.16 30.24
C LEU A 299 -0.07 -10.78 29.45
N MET A 300 0.08 -10.43 28.17
CA MET A 300 -1.02 -10.13 27.26
C MET A 300 -1.61 -11.38 26.61
N GLY A 301 -1.03 -12.56 26.86
CA GLY A 301 -1.47 -13.81 26.23
C GLY A 301 -1.28 -13.80 24.72
N ILE A 302 -0.23 -13.15 24.20
CA ILE A 302 0.06 -13.15 22.76
C ILE A 302 0.30 -14.59 22.31
N THR A 303 -0.45 -15.03 21.31
CA THR A 303 -0.37 -16.39 20.76
C THR A 303 0.52 -16.47 19.53
N HIS A 304 0.50 -15.42 18.71
CA HIS A 304 1.22 -15.35 17.44
C HIS A 304 1.95 -14.02 17.32
N ILE A 305 3.27 -14.09 17.23
CA ILE A 305 4.15 -12.94 17.01
C ILE A 305 4.46 -12.85 15.51
N ILE A 306 3.86 -11.88 14.84
CA ILE A 306 4.06 -11.61 13.42
C ILE A 306 5.02 -10.43 13.27
N ARG A 307 6.22 -10.66 12.72
CA ARG A 307 7.27 -9.63 12.63
C ARG A 307 8.31 -9.91 11.55
N GLY A 308 9.20 -8.96 11.29
CA GLY A 308 10.32 -9.13 10.36
C GLY A 308 11.32 -10.21 10.81
N LYS A 309 11.98 -10.88 9.86
CA LYS A 309 12.98 -11.93 10.10
C LYS A 309 14.26 -11.44 10.80
N GLU A 310 14.52 -10.14 10.79
CA GLU A 310 15.60 -9.53 11.58
C GLU A 310 15.47 -9.78 13.09
N HIS A 311 14.27 -10.14 13.55
CA HIS A 311 13.99 -10.44 14.95
C HIS A 311 14.23 -11.91 15.35
N LEU A 312 14.78 -12.76 14.47
CA LEU A 312 15.13 -14.16 14.82
C LEU A 312 16.10 -14.23 16.01
N THR A 313 17.09 -13.34 16.08
CA THR A 313 18.00 -13.26 17.25
C THR A 313 17.26 -12.82 18.52
N ASN A 314 16.23 -11.98 18.38
CA ASN A 314 15.42 -11.52 19.52
C ASN A 314 14.53 -12.64 20.05
N GLN A 315 13.97 -13.50 19.18
CA GLN A 315 13.29 -14.73 19.60
C GLN A 315 14.20 -15.57 20.49
N ALA A 316 15.39 -15.92 20.03
CA ALA A 316 16.33 -16.74 20.80
C ALA A 316 16.65 -16.14 22.18
N ARG A 317 16.80 -14.81 22.27
CA ARG A 317 16.98 -14.11 23.56
C ARG A 317 15.76 -14.24 24.47
N GLN A 318 14.57 -14.04 23.93
CA GLN A 318 13.32 -14.10 24.68
C GLN A 318 12.98 -15.53 25.12
N GLU A 319 13.34 -16.56 24.35
CA GLU A 319 13.16 -17.97 24.75
C GLU A 319 13.93 -18.31 26.04
N TYR A 320 15.13 -17.76 26.25
CA TYR A 320 15.83 -17.88 27.54
C TYR A 320 15.05 -17.23 28.68
N LEU A 321 14.49 -16.04 28.45
CA LEU A 321 13.66 -15.35 29.45
C LEU A 321 12.44 -16.19 29.82
N TYR A 322 11.74 -16.74 28.82
CA TYR A 322 10.57 -17.60 29.02
C TYR A 322 10.94 -18.89 29.75
N LYS A 323 12.07 -19.51 29.41
CA LYS A 323 12.59 -20.69 30.11
C LYS A 323 12.81 -20.42 31.60
N HIS A 324 13.37 -19.26 31.95
CA HIS A 324 13.61 -18.90 33.36
C HIS A 324 12.33 -18.73 34.18
N PHE A 325 11.21 -18.40 33.53
CA PHE A 325 9.90 -18.31 34.16
C PHE A 325 9.02 -19.55 33.92
N SER A 326 9.55 -20.60 33.28
CA SER A 326 8.78 -21.78 32.87
C SER A 326 7.55 -21.45 32.00
N TRP A 327 7.67 -20.45 31.13
CA TRP A 327 6.64 -20.04 30.20
C TRP A 327 6.81 -20.71 28.84
N SER A 328 5.70 -20.87 28.12
CA SER A 328 5.69 -21.28 26.71
C SER A 328 5.81 -20.06 25.81
N TYR A 329 6.77 -20.07 24.88
CA TYR A 329 6.94 -18.96 23.94
C TYR A 329 5.85 -19.00 22.85
N PRO A 330 5.31 -17.85 22.41
CA PRO A 330 4.28 -17.81 21.37
C PRO A 330 4.79 -18.34 20.02
N GLU A 331 3.87 -18.75 19.15
CA GLU A 331 4.20 -19.11 17.77
C GLU A 331 4.71 -17.86 17.03
N THR A 332 5.74 -17.99 16.18
CA THR A 332 6.32 -16.85 15.45
C THR A 332 6.19 -16.99 13.95
N ILE A 333 5.85 -15.86 13.31
CA ILE A 333 5.82 -15.73 11.85
C ILE A 333 6.81 -14.63 11.47
N HIS A 334 7.88 -15.06 10.81
CA HIS A 334 8.95 -14.19 10.36
C HIS A 334 8.85 -13.91 8.86
N TYR A 335 8.46 -12.69 8.49
CA TYR A 335 8.39 -12.26 7.10
C TYR A 335 9.65 -11.49 6.68
N GLY A 336 9.96 -11.49 5.38
CA GLY A 336 11.11 -10.75 4.82
C GLY A 336 10.88 -9.24 4.77
N ARG A 337 11.93 -8.47 4.53
CA ARG A 337 11.81 -7.01 4.44
C ARG A 337 11.04 -6.59 3.19
N LEU A 338 10.20 -5.57 3.34
CA LEU A 338 9.59 -4.88 2.22
C LEU A 338 10.51 -3.75 1.76
N LYS A 339 10.76 -3.66 0.46
CA LYS A 339 11.48 -2.56 -0.19
C LYS A 339 10.62 -2.02 -1.33
N ILE A 340 10.79 -0.74 -1.65
CA ILE A 340 10.18 -0.14 -2.83
C ILE A 340 11.26 0.54 -3.68
N THR A 341 11.24 0.30 -4.99
CA THR A 341 12.24 0.90 -5.90
C THR A 341 12.04 2.41 -5.97
N GLY A 342 13.10 3.18 -5.73
CA GLY A 342 13.07 4.65 -5.86
C GLY A 342 12.58 5.41 -4.62
N ALA A 343 12.34 4.73 -3.49
CA ALA A 343 12.13 5.39 -2.20
C ALA A 343 12.68 4.55 -1.05
N SER A 344 13.16 5.23 -0.01
CA SER A 344 13.61 4.56 1.21
C SER A 344 12.41 4.23 2.11
N LEU A 345 12.44 3.05 2.74
CA LEU A 345 11.56 2.67 3.86
C LEU A 345 12.31 2.66 5.19
N SER A 346 13.55 3.17 5.21
CA SER A 346 14.36 3.31 6.42
C SER A 346 13.96 4.57 7.16
N LYS A 347 13.42 4.39 8.36
CA LYS A 347 13.10 5.50 9.27
C LYS A 347 14.29 6.44 9.47
N SER A 348 15.48 5.90 9.72
CA SER A 348 16.67 6.73 10.00
C SER A 348 17.05 7.62 8.82
N GLU A 349 16.85 7.14 7.59
CA GLU A 349 17.10 7.93 6.38
C GLU A 349 16.03 9.00 6.18
N MET A 350 14.75 8.68 6.44
CA MET A 350 13.66 9.68 6.39
C MET A 350 13.87 10.80 7.41
N VAL A 351 14.21 10.46 8.66
CA VAL A 351 14.51 11.43 9.71
C VAL A 351 15.73 12.27 9.35
N LYS A 352 16.79 11.66 8.80
CA LYS A 352 17.96 12.40 8.31
C LYS A 352 17.59 13.40 7.22
N GLY A 353 16.76 13.00 6.26
CA GLY A 353 16.25 13.89 5.21
C GLY A 353 15.38 15.03 5.75
N MET A 354 14.60 14.77 6.81
CA MET A 354 13.82 15.82 7.48
C MET A 354 14.73 16.83 8.18
N ASN A 355 15.70 16.34 8.95
CA ASN A 355 16.64 17.19 9.69
C ASN A 355 17.56 18.01 8.78
N SER A 356 17.87 17.51 7.57
CA SER A 356 18.65 18.25 6.58
C SER A 356 17.82 19.24 5.75
N GLY A 357 16.51 19.35 5.98
CA GLY A 357 15.59 20.17 5.19
C GLY A 357 15.32 19.63 3.78
N LEU A 358 15.73 18.39 3.47
CA LEU A 358 15.44 17.77 2.16
C LEU A 358 13.93 17.60 1.98
N TYR A 359 13.24 17.20 3.04
CA TYR A 359 11.78 17.06 3.08
C TYR A 359 11.20 18.17 3.95
N LYS A 360 10.07 18.74 3.54
CA LYS A 360 9.43 19.83 4.31
C LYS A 360 8.73 19.32 5.56
N HIS A 361 8.09 18.16 5.44
CA HIS A 361 7.26 17.56 6.48
C HIS A 361 7.07 16.06 6.19
N TRP A 362 6.57 15.27 7.13
CA TRP A 362 6.44 13.81 6.95
C TRP A 362 5.35 13.39 5.95
N ASP A 363 4.51 14.31 5.49
CA ASP A 363 3.55 14.11 4.39
C ASP A 363 4.11 14.55 3.02
N ASP A 364 5.42 14.86 2.93
CA ASP A 364 6.09 15.20 1.67
C ASP A 364 5.89 14.08 0.63
N PRO A 365 5.45 14.39 -0.60
CA PRO A 365 5.05 13.39 -1.59
C PRO A 365 6.18 12.45 -2.05
N ARG A 366 7.44 12.82 -1.77
CA ARG A 366 8.64 11.99 -2.04
C ARG A 366 8.82 10.86 -1.03
N LEU A 367 8.15 10.93 0.11
CA LEU A 367 8.19 9.92 1.15
C LEU A 367 7.19 8.80 0.89
N ALA A 368 7.47 7.64 1.49
CA ALA A 368 6.55 6.50 1.54
C ALA A 368 5.93 6.34 2.93
N THR A 369 5.77 7.44 3.67
CA THR A 369 4.97 7.53 4.90
C THR A 369 3.49 7.36 4.56
N LEU A 370 2.68 6.91 5.52
CA LEU A 370 1.24 6.76 5.28
C LEU A 370 0.57 8.11 5.02
N SER A 371 0.99 9.15 5.73
CA SER A 371 0.53 10.52 5.49
C SER A 371 0.83 11.01 4.07
N ALA A 372 2.04 10.77 3.54
CA ALA A 372 2.39 11.16 2.16
C ALA A 372 1.61 10.35 1.11
N LEU A 373 1.44 9.05 1.32
CA LEU A 373 0.67 8.19 0.42
C LEU A 373 -0.82 8.60 0.40
N LYS A 374 -1.41 8.84 1.57
CA LYS A 374 -2.77 9.37 1.72
C LYS A 374 -2.91 10.73 1.03
N LYS A 375 -1.97 11.64 1.25
CA LYS A 375 -1.95 12.98 0.62
C LYS A 375 -1.89 12.90 -0.91
N ARG A 376 -1.22 11.88 -1.44
CA ARG A 376 -1.16 11.62 -2.88
C ARG A 376 -2.41 10.96 -3.45
N GLY A 377 -3.36 10.51 -2.63
CA GLY A 377 -4.56 9.80 -3.10
C GLY A 377 -4.36 8.29 -3.26
N ILE A 378 -3.37 7.71 -2.59
CA ILE A 378 -3.30 6.26 -2.41
C ILE A 378 -4.28 5.88 -1.30
N THR A 379 -5.11 4.88 -1.55
CA THR A 379 -6.17 4.41 -0.65
C THR A 379 -5.65 3.35 0.32
N ALA A 380 -6.27 3.26 1.51
CA ALA A 380 -5.95 2.22 2.49
C ALA A 380 -6.19 0.82 1.92
N GLU A 381 -7.29 0.65 1.19
CA GLU A 381 -7.70 -0.58 0.51
C GLU A 381 -6.63 -1.04 -0.48
N SER A 382 -6.01 -0.12 -1.23
CA SER A 382 -4.94 -0.48 -2.17
C SER A 382 -3.68 -1.02 -1.47
N ILE A 383 -3.34 -0.45 -0.31
CA ILE A 383 -2.24 -0.93 0.55
C ILE A 383 -2.61 -2.29 1.13
N HIS A 384 -3.87 -2.45 1.55
CA HIS A 384 -4.37 -3.70 2.10
C HIS A 384 -4.27 -4.84 1.08
N CYS A 385 -4.82 -4.65 -0.12
CA CYS A 385 -4.70 -5.62 -1.22
C CYS A 385 -3.23 -5.96 -1.52
N LEU A 386 -2.35 -4.96 -1.56
CA LEU A 386 -0.93 -5.17 -1.80
C LEU A 386 -0.27 -6.06 -0.73
N ILE A 387 -0.58 -5.84 0.56
CA ILE A 387 -0.01 -6.64 1.64
C ILE A 387 -0.54 -8.07 1.65
N ILE A 388 -1.84 -8.27 1.38
CA ILE A 388 -2.42 -9.61 1.20
C ILE A 388 -1.74 -10.34 0.04
N ASP A 389 -1.54 -9.66 -1.09
CA ASP A 389 -0.89 -10.22 -2.28
C ASP A 389 0.56 -10.67 -2.04
N VAL A 390 1.26 -9.96 -1.16
CA VAL A 390 2.64 -10.25 -0.74
C VAL A 390 2.66 -11.37 0.31
N GLY A 391 1.73 -11.35 1.27
CA GLY A 391 1.58 -12.34 2.33
C GLY A 391 2.74 -12.35 3.35
N PRO A 392 2.76 -13.35 4.26
CA PRO A 392 3.76 -13.45 5.35
C PRO A 392 5.05 -14.18 4.94
N LYS A 393 5.45 -14.12 3.67
CA LYS A 393 6.62 -14.88 3.17
C LYS A 393 7.95 -14.42 3.80
N PRO A 394 8.88 -15.34 4.15
CA PRO A 394 10.17 -15.01 4.77
C PRO A 394 11.19 -14.39 3.79
N GLN A 395 10.95 -14.51 2.49
CA GLN A 395 11.78 -13.85 1.48
C GLN A 395 11.54 -12.34 1.46
N ASP A 396 12.62 -11.59 1.23
CA ASP A 396 12.52 -10.14 1.04
C ASP A 396 11.75 -9.87 -0.26
N VAL A 397 10.98 -8.79 -0.26
CA VAL A 397 10.14 -8.40 -1.40
C VAL A 397 10.54 -7.00 -1.83
N VAL A 398 10.86 -6.85 -3.11
CA VAL A 398 11.12 -5.56 -3.75
C VAL A 398 9.92 -5.22 -4.62
N LEU A 399 9.15 -4.23 -4.21
CA LEU A 399 8.01 -3.72 -4.98
C LEU A 399 8.45 -2.58 -5.89
N SER A 400 7.74 -2.43 -7.01
CA SER A 400 7.76 -1.19 -7.77
C SER A 400 6.56 -0.34 -7.43
N TRP A 401 6.66 0.97 -7.62
CA TRP A 401 5.52 1.89 -7.51
C TRP A 401 4.34 1.46 -8.42
N LYS A 402 4.63 0.86 -9.58
CA LYS A 402 3.59 0.36 -10.50
C LYS A 402 2.72 -0.72 -9.86
N ASN A 403 3.27 -1.55 -8.97
CA ASN A 403 2.49 -2.57 -8.26
C ASN A 403 1.43 -1.91 -7.36
N LEU A 404 1.84 -0.94 -6.53
CA LEU A 404 0.93 -0.20 -5.66
C LEU A 404 -0.12 0.59 -6.49
N TYR A 405 0.31 1.25 -7.56
CA TYR A 405 -0.59 2.01 -8.43
C TYR A 405 -1.59 1.14 -9.17
N ALA A 406 -1.25 -0.10 -9.51
CA ALA A 406 -2.20 -1.03 -10.11
C ALA A 406 -3.34 -1.37 -9.14
N HIS A 407 -3.03 -1.65 -7.87
CA HIS A 407 -4.06 -1.84 -6.84
C HIS A 407 -4.87 -0.56 -6.62
N ASN A 408 -4.22 0.59 -6.51
CA ASN A 408 -4.92 1.85 -6.27
C ASN A 408 -5.83 2.24 -7.43
N ARG A 409 -5.39 2.07 -8.68
CA ARG A 409 -6.21 2.28 -9.88
C ARG A 409 -7.49 1.44 -9.84
N LYS A 410 -7.40 0.15 -9.49
CA LYS A 410 -8.60 -0.71 -9.38
C LYS A 410 -9.62 -0.17 -8.38
N GLN A 411 -9.16 0.48 -7.30
CA GLN A 411 -10.05 1.04 -6.27
C GLN A 411 -10.69 2.37 -6.69
N ILE A 412 -9.91 3.26 -7.32
CA ILE A 412 -10.36 4.65 -7.58
C ILE A 412 -10.94 4.85 -8.97
N ASP A 413 -10.55 4.04 -9.96
CA ASP A 413 -10.98 4.21 -11.35
C ASP A 413 -12.51 4.19 -11.55
N PRO A 414 -13.26 3.26 -10.92
CA PRO A 414 -14.72 3.18 -11.10
C PRO A 414 -15.50 4.38 -10.51
N THR A 415 -14.88 5.13 -9.59
CA THR A 415 -15.54 6.19 -8.80
C THR A 415 -14.96 7.59 -9.04
N ALA A 416 -13.78 7.68 -9.69
CA ALA A 416 -13.13 8.95 -10.02
C ALA A 416 -13.79 9.64 -11.22
N LYS A 417 -14.33 10.83 -10.99
CA LYS A 417 -14.81 11.73 -12.05
C LYS A 417 -13.67 12.11 -12.99
N ARG A 418 -13.96 12.20 -14.28
CA ARG A 418 -13.00 12.64 -15.30
C ARG A 418 -13.13 14.11 -15.58
N PHE A 419 -12.00 14.82 -15.67
CA PHE A 419 -11.91 16.21 -16.09
C PHE A 419 -10.69 16.41 -17.00
N PHE A 420 -10.63 17.52 -17.71
CA PHE A 420 -9.43 17.98 -18.40
C PHE A 420 -8.62 18.91 -17.50
N PHE A 421 -7.30 18.74 -17.59
CA PHE A 421 -6.32 19.65 -17.05
C PHE A 421 -5.26 19.81 -18.14
N VAL A 422 -5.09 21.04 -18.60
CA VAL A 422 -4.14 21.42 -19.62
C VAL A 422 -2.88 21.92 -18.90
N SER A 423 -1.86 21.07 -18.81
CA SER A 423 -0.53 21.44 -18.33
C SER A 423 0.24 22.24 -19.37
N ASP A 424 0.96 23.28 -18.92
CA ASP A 424 1.73 24.20 -19.76
C ASP A 424 0.91 24.64 -21.00
N PRO A 425 -0.14 25.45 -20.80
CA PRO A 425 -1.16 25.70 -21.81
C PRO A 425 -0.60 26.44 -23.02
N VAL A 426 -0.90 25.92 -24.22
CA VAL A 426 -0.60 26.53 -25.52
C VAL A 426 -1.90 26.89 -26.22
N ARG A 427 -1.93 28.04 -26.90
CA ARG A 427 -3.12 28.52 -27.60
C ARG A 427 -3.33 27.78 -28.92
N LEU A 428 -4.44 27.07 -29.06
CA LEU A 428 -4.89 26.47 -30.32
C LEU A 428 -6.00 27.32 -30.95
N VAL A 429 -5.77 27.87 -32.14
CA VAL A 429 -6.79 28.61 -32.91
C VAL A 429 -7.27 27.74 -34.06
N VAL A 430 -8.56 27.41 -34.05
CA VAL A 430 -9.21 26.61 -35.08
C VAL A 430 -10.07 27.52 -35.95
N ALA A 431 -9.79 27.57 -37.25
CA ALA A 431 -10.54 28.33 -38.25
C ALA A 431 -11.54 27.47 -39.03
N ASN A 432 -12.41 28.13 -39.79
CA ASN A 432 -13.42 27.52 -40.65
C ASN A 432 -14.49 26.70 -39.91
N ILE A 433 -14.75 27.03 -38.64
CA ILE A 433 -15.79 26.39 -37.84
C ILE A 433 -17.17 26.78 -38.41
N PRO A 434 -18.02 25.82 -38.79
CA PRO A 434 -19.25 26.09 -39.54
C PRO A 434 -20.40 26.63 -38.68
N HIS A 435 -20.50 26.20 -37.42
CA HIS A 435 -21.58 26.57 -36.50
C HIS A 435 -21.13 26.42 -35.04
N ALA A 436 -21.97 26.80 -34.09
CA ALA A 436 -21.69 26.61 -32.66
C ALA A 436 -21.83 25.14 -32.25
N PHE A 437 -20.90 24.64 -31.44
CA PHE A 437 -20.87 23.26 -30.97
C PHE A 437 -21.21 23.17 -29.49
N ARG A 438 -21.81 22.05 -29.09
CA ARG A 438 -22.02 21.68 -27.69
C ARG A 438 -21.35 20.33 -27.44
N ALA A 439 -20.23 20.32 -26.72
CA ALA A 439 -19.62 19.08 -26.28
C ALA A 439 -20.32 18.59 -25.00
N LYS A 440 -20.76 17.33 -25.02
CA LYS A 440 -21.37 16.65 -23.88
C LYS A 440 -20.46 15.48 -23.50
N ILE A 441 -19.66 15.67 -22.46
CA ILE A 441 -18.58 14.75 -22.09
C ILE A 441 -18.98 14.01 -20.82
N PRO A 442 -18.98 12.67 -20.78
CA PRO A 442 -19.32 11.93 -19.57
C PRO A 442 -18.33 12.23 -18.43
N LEU A 443 -18.85 12.34 -17.21
CA LEU A 443 -18.02 12.35 -15.99
C LEU A 443 -17.39 10.97 -15.74
N TYR A 444 -18.07 9.91 -16.17
CA TYR A 444 -17.66 8.52 -16.03
C TYR A 444 -17.80 7.83 -17.39
N PRO A 445 -16.70 7.57 -18.12
CA PRO A 445 -16.76 7.01 -19.48
C PRO A 445 -17.54 5.69 -19.57
N ASP A 446 -17.35 4.80 -18.59
CA ASP A 446 -18.02 3.49 -18.56
C ASP A 446 -19.43 3.55 -17.94
N HIS A 447 -19.81 4.69 -17.35
CA HIS A 447 -21.10 4.93 -16.70
C HIS A 447 -21.69 6.31 -17.05
N PRO A 448 -22.00 6.59 -18.34
CA PRO A 448 -22.46 7.91 -18.77
C PRO A 448 -23.74 8.40 -18.07
N GLU A 449 -24.57 7.49 -17.57
CA GLU A 449 -25.78 7.77 -16.80
C GLU A 449 -25.50 8.57 -15.51
N LYS A 450 -24.28 8.50 -14.97
CA LYS A 450 -23.87 9.18 -13.73
C LYS A 450 -23.59 10.67 -13.88
N GLY A 451 -23.68 11.21 -15.11
CA GLY A 451 -23.64 12.64 -15.34
C GLY A 451 -22.63 13.08 -16.39
N PHE A 452 -22.75 14.35 -16.79
CA PHE A 452 -22.01 14.93 -17.90
C PHE A 452 -21.49 16.31 -17.57
N ARG A 453 -20.35 16.64 -18.16
CA ARG A 453 -19.81 17.99 -18.29
C ARG A 453 -20.20 18.53 -19.66
N ARG A 454 -20.48 19.83 -19.73
CA ARG A 454 -20.95 20.48 -20.96
C ARG A 454 -20.10 21.69 -21.28
N PHE A 455 -19.72 21.81 -22.54
CA PHE A 455 -19.01 22.98 -23.06
C PHE A 455 -19.79 23.57 -24.23
N GLU A 456 -20.01 24.87 -24.21
CA GLU A 456 -20.51 25.61 -25.35
C GLU A 456 -19.36 26.26 -26.10
N VAL A 457 -19.24 25.96 -27.39
CA VAL A 457 -18.18 26.43 -28.27
C VAL A 457 -18.81 27.30 -29.34
N LYS A 458 -18.76 28.62 -29.14
CA LYS A 458 -19.37 29.61 -30.04
C LYS A 458 -18.28 30.27 -30.90
N PRO A 459 -18.26 30.07 -32.23
CA PRO A 459 -17.26 30.68 -33.08
C PRO A 459 -17.48 32.19 -33.24
N LEU A 460 -16.39 32.96 -33.12
CA LEU A 460 -16.34 34.37 -33.49
C LEU A 460 -15.61 34.48 -34.82
N ASN A 461 -16.24 35.05 -35.85
CA ASN A 461 -15.69 35.11 -37.21
C ASN A 461 -15.22 33.73 -37.74
N ARG A 462 -16.02 32.69 -37.50
CA ARG A 462 -15.73 31.28 -37.85
C ARG A 462 -14.43 30.73 -37.22
N LYS A 463 -13.96 31.33 -36.13
CA LYS A 463 -12.77 30.91 -35.38
C LYS A 463 -13.12 30.68 -33.91
N VAL A 464 -12.42 29.73 -33.29
CA VAL A 464 -12.43 29.51 -31.83
C VAL A 464 -11.00 29.29 -31.36
N ALA A 465 -10.69 29.78 -30.16
CA ALA A 465 -9.45 29.51 -29.48
C ALA A 465 -9.66 28.57 -28.28
N PHE A 466 -8.74 27.61 -28.13
CA PHE A 466 -8.66 26.66 -27.04
C PHE A 466 -7.28 26.72 -26.40
N LEU A 467 -7.17 26.18 -25.19
CA LEU A 467 -5.94 25.80 -24.54
C LEU A 467 -5.76 24.29 -24.71
N VAL A 468 -4.58 23.87 -25.13
CA VAL A 468 -4.13 22.48 -25.21
C VAL A 468 -2.77 22.34 -24.55
N SER A 469 -2.36 21.12 -24.19
CA SER A 469 -1.10 20.94 -23.48
C SER A 469 0.09 21.12 -24.43
N LYS A 470 1.16 21.76 -23.97
CA LYS A 470 2.41 21.87 -24.75
C LYS A 470 2.95 20.50 -25.19
N ASP A 471 2.81 19.49 -24.34
CA ASP A 471 3.22 18.10 -24.63
C ASP A 471 2.48 17.49 -25.84
N ASP A 472 1.33 18.05 -26.23
CA ASP A 472 0.58 17.59 -27.40
C ASP A 472 1.14 18.11 -28.72
N MET A 473 2.03 19.10 -28.73
CA MET A 473 2.59 19.70 -29.96
C MET A 473 3.34 18.67 -30.82
N ASP A 474 4.19 17.85 -30.19
CA ASP A 474 4.93 16.78 -30.88
C ASP A 474 3.98 15.66 -31.35
N LEU A 475 2.93 15.39 -30.58
CA LEU A 475 1.94 14.36 -30.89
C LEU A 475 1.13 14.69 -32.15
N ILE A 476 0.79 15.97 -32.34
CA ILE A 476 -0.08 16.45 -33.42
C ILE A 476 0.68 16.88 -34.68
N GLN A 477 1.99 17.09 -34.59
CA GLN A 477 2.80 17.54 -35.71
C GLN A 477 2.74 16.55 -36.89
N GLY A 478 2.47 17.07 -38.09
CA GLY A 478 2.43 16.29 -39.33
C GLY A 478 1.27 15.29 -39.43
N LYS A 479 0.30 15.32 -38.50
CA LYS A 479 -0.85 14.41 -38.54
C LYS A 479 -1.89 14.88 -39.55
N LYS A 480 -2.49 13.92 -40.27
CA LYS A 480 -3.56 14.17 -41.25
C LYS A 480 -4.84 14.72 -40.60
N ALA A 481 -5.09 14.33 -39.36
CA ALA A 481 -6.20 14.78 -38.54
C ALA A 481 -5.81 14.66 -37.06
N VAL A 482 -6.43 15.48 -36.21
CA VAL A 482 -6.34 15.45 -34.74
C VAL A 482 -7.77 15.55 -34.20
N ARG A 483 -8.12 14.76 -33.18
CA ARG A 483 -9.44 14.79 -32.55
C ARG A 483 -9.38 15.58 -31.25
N LEU A 484 -10.11 16.68 -31.17
CA LEU A 484 -10.39 17.36 -29.89
C LEU A 484 -11.43 16.54 -29.13
N MET A 485 -11.07 15.87 -28.03
CA MET A 485 -11.93 14.89 -27.35
C MET A 485 -13.38 15.36 -27.20
N ASP A 486 -14.33 14.52 -27.64
CA ASP A 486 -15.79 14.75 -27.59
C ASP A 486 -16.31 16.04 -28.26
N LEU A 487 -15.50 16.67 -29.12
CA LEU A 487 -15.87 17.87 -29.90
C LEU A 487 -15.87 17.61 -31.42
N PHE A 488 -14.84 18.04 -32.17
CA PHE A 488 -14.65 17.74 -33.60
C PHE A 488 -13.19 17.38 -33.97
N ASN A 489 -12.95 17.11 -35.26
CA ASN A 489 -11.65 16.88 -35.90
C ASN A 489 -11.08 18.18 -36.46
N ILE A 490 -9.75 18.32 -36.36
CA ILE A 490 -9.00 19.43 -36.93
C ILE A 490 -7.83 18.92 -37.77
N LYS A 491 -7.38 19.76 -38.70
CA LYS A 491 -6.12 19.61 -39.41
C LYS A 491 -5.18 20.71 -38.95
N VAL A 492 -4.01 20.34 -38.42
CA VAL A 492 -2.99 21.30 -37.98
C VAL A 492 -2.27 21.84 -39.21
N GLU A 493 -2.26 23.16 -39.37
CA GLU A 493 -1.58 23.84 -40.48
C GLU A 493 -0.19 24.32 -40.07
N LYS A 494 -0.09 24.91 -38.88
CA LYS A 494 1.15 25.48 -38.38
C LYS A 494 1.25 25.37 -36.87
N ILE A 495 2.43 25.01 -36.40
CA ILE A 495 2.81 25.00 -34.99
C ILE A 495 3.89 26.08 -34.82
N GLU A 496 3.62 27.05 -33.95
CA GLU A 496 4.53 28.10 -33.50
C GLU A 496 4.79 27.89 -32.00
N GLU A 497 5.75 28.59 -31.41
CA GLU A 497 6.23 28.35 -30.04
C GLU A 497 5.10 28.35 -28.98
N ASP A 498 4.20 29.34 -29.04
CA ASP A 498 3.09 29.49 -28.09
C ASP A 498 1.70 29.39 -28.75
N MET A 499 1.65 28.97 -30.02
CA MET A 499 0.38 28.93 -30.76
C MET A 499 0.33 27.84 -31.82
N ILE A 500 -0.82 27.17 -31.91
CA ILE A 500 -1.15 26.21 -32.96
C ILE A 500 -2.27 26.80 -33.82
N LYS A 501 -2.09 26.79 -35.14
CA LYS A 501 -3.11 27.17 -36.12
C LYS A 501 -3.64 25.90 -36.80
N ALA A 502 -4.94 25.72 -36.78
CA ALA A 502 -5.61 24.57 -37.36
C ALA A 502 -6.88 24.97 -38.11
N ASN A 503 -7.31 24.09 -39.02
CA ASN A 503 -8.59 24.19 -39.71
C ASN A 503 -9.54 23.10 -39.22
N PHE A 504 -10.83 23.44 -39.12
CA PHE A 504 -11.88 22.45 -38.94
C PHE A 504 -11.86 21.43 -40.08
N LEU A 505 -11.94 20.14 -39.74
CA LEU A 505 -11.92 19.04 -40.71
C LEU A 505 -13.25 18.30 -40.80
N GLY A 506 -13.97 18.16 -39.69
CA GLY A 506 -15.26 17.45 -39.63
C GLY A 506 -15.57 16.93 -38.23
N GLU A 507 -16.75 16.37 -38.01
CA GLU A 507 -17.21 15.93 -36.67
C GLU A 507 -17.08 14.41 -36.44
N SER A 508 -16.97 13.66 -37.53
CA SER A 508 -17.06 12.19 -37.53
C SER A 508 -15.93 11.54 -36.71
N TYR A 509 -16.29 10.90 -35.62
CA TYR A 509 -15.37 10.07 -34.84
C TYR A 509 -14.86 8.84 -35.62
N PRO A 510 -15.70 8.10 -36.37
CA PRO A 510 -15.22 7.01 -37.24
C PRO A 510 -14.14 7.44 -38.24
N GLU A 511 -14.26 8.64 -38.83
CA GLU A 511 -13.24 9.18 -39.73
C GLU A 511 -11.92 9.46 -39.01
N ALA A 512 -11.98 10.07 -37.81
CA ALA A 512 -10.81 10.29 -36.97
C ALA A 512 -10.08 8.98 -36.67
N LYS A 513 -10.85 7.92 -36.33
CA LYS A 513 -10.32 6.58 -36.07
C LYS A 513 -9.68 5.96 -37.31
N LYS A 514 -10.32 6.09 -38.49
CA LYS A 514 -9.77 5.64 -39.78
C LYS A 514 -8.45 6.32 -40.10
N LEU A 515 -8.32 7.61 -39.78
CA LEU A 515 -7.11 8.40 -39.97
C LEU A 515 -6.07 8.21 -38.86
N ARG A 516 -6.36 7.38 -37.85
CA ARG A 516 -5.53 7.20 -36.64
C ARG A 516 -5.18 8.55 -36.00
N ALA A 517 -6.14 9.47 -36.00
CA ALA A 517 -5.97 10.80 -35.44
C ALA A 517 -5.67 10.69 -33.94
N PRO A 518 -4.62 11.35 -33.41
CA PRO A 518 -4.42 11.43 -31.98
C PRO A 518 -5.58 12.19 -31.32
N LEU A 519 -5.95 11.74 -30.13
CA LEU A 519 -6.95 12.41 -29.29
C LEU A 519 -6.23 13.33 -28.31
N ILE A 520 -6.65 14.60 -28.27
CA ILE A 520 -6.15 15.58 -27.30
C ILE A 520 -7.29 16.20 -26.51
N HIS A 521 -7.04 16.45 -25.22
CA HIS A 521 -7.96 17.19 -24.37
C HIS A 521 -7.78 18.70 -24.58
N TRP A 522 -8.77 19.50 -24.21
CA TRP A 522 -8.82 20.93 -24.53
C TRP A 522 -9.69 21.69 -23.54
N ILE A 523 -9.44 22.98 -23.36
CA ILE A 523 -10.29 23.89 -22.57
C ILE A 523 -10.51 25.17 -23.40
N PRO A 524 -11.72 25.76 -23.48
CA PRO A 524 -11.91 27.07 -24.10
C PRO A 524 -11.04 28.16 -23.45
N ILE A 525 -10.47 29.07 -24.24
CA ILE A 525 -9.44 30.03 -23.75
C ILE A 525 -9.90 30.96 -22.62
N ASP A 526 -11.18 31.31 -22.57
CA ASP A 526 -11.76 32.22 -21.56
C ASP A 526 -12.50 31.46 -20.44
N SER A 527 -12.08 30.21 -20.16
CA SER A 527 -12.71 29.35 -19.16
C SER A 527 -11.68 28.53 -18.39
N GLY A 528 -12.08 28.06 -17.22
CA GLY A 528 -11.27 27.18 -16.39
C GLY A 528 -10.75 27.86 -15.13
N VAL A 529 -10.17 27.03 -14.28
CA VAL A 529 -9.57 27.44 -13.02
C VAL A 529 -8.05 27.22 -13.08
N PRO A 530 -7.23 28.19 -12.64
CA PRO A 530 -5.80 27.96 -12.46
C PRO A 530 -5.58 26.73 -11.58
N CYS A 531 -4.68 25.84 -11.99
CA CYS A 531 -4.46 24.56 -11.32
C CYS A 531 -2.97 24.27 -11.16
N GLU A 532 -2.59 23.84 -9.96
CA GLU A 532 -1.27 23.35 -9.62
C GLU A 532 -1.35 21.88 -9.21
N VAL A 533 -0.58 21.04 -9.90
CA VAL A 533 -0.47 19.61 -9.59
C VAL A 533 0.89 19.32 -8.98
N VAL A 534 0.91 18.97 -7.69
CA VAL A 534 2.12 18.56 -6.99
C VAL A 534 2.45 17.11 -7.36
N MET A 535 3.59 16.93 -8.02
CA MET A 535 4.06 15.65 -8.53
C MET A 535 4.79 14.84 -7.44
N PRO A 536 4.98 13.51 -7.61
CA PRO A 536 5.61 12.67 -6.58
C PRO A 536 7.08 13.03 -6.26
N ASN A 537 7.77 13.71 -7.17
CA ASN A 537 9.11 14.26 -6.97
C ASN A 537 9.10 15.67 -6.33
N ALA A 538 7.94 16.14 -5.87
CA ALA A 538 7.66 17.48 -5.35
C ALA A 538 7.80 18.63 -6.38
N SER A 539 7.96 18.35 -7.68
CA SER A 539 7.80 19.39 -8.71
C SER A 539 6.33 19.76 -8.86
N VAL A 540 6.04 20.95 -9.38
CA VAL A 540 4.68 21.43 -9.59
C VAL A 540 4.42 21.60 -11.08
N ALA A 541 3.45 20.88 -11.62
CA ALA A 541 2.94 21.12 -12.96
C ALA A 541 1.85 22.20 -12.87
N LYS A 542 1.98 23.26 -13.66
CA LYS A 542 1.05 24.39 -13.68
C LYS A 542 0.18 24.33 -14.94
N GLY A 543 -1.05 24.78 -14.84
CA GLY A 543 -1.96 24.76 -15.97
C GLY A 543 -3.35 25.26 -15.64
N ILE A 544 -4.30 24.92 -16.51
CA ILE A 544 -5.71 25.26 -16.36
C ILE A 544 -6.51 23.96 -16.27
N ALA A 545 -7.36 23.83 -15.25
CA ALA A 545 -8.36 22.77 -15.16
C ALA A 545 -9.74 23.30 -15.57
N GLU A 546 -10.64 22.41 -15.95
CA GLU A 546 -12.01 22.80 -16.32
C GLU A 546 -12.73 23.58 -15.21
N GLU A 547 -13.63 24.49 -15.59
CA GLU A 547 -14.41 25.32 -14.65
C GLU A 547 -15.19 24.47 -13.63
N ALA A 548 -15.69 23.32 -14.07
CA ALA A 548 -16.42 22.38 -13.24
C ALA A 548 -15.59 21.85 -12.05
N CYS A 549 -14.26 21.94 -12.10
CA CYS A 549 -13.40 21.55 -11.01
C CYS A 549 -13.54 22.44 -9.76
N ARG A 550 -14.10 23.66 -9.88
CA ARG A 550 -14.43 24.50 -8.70
C ARG A 550 -15.45 23.86 -7.76
N MET A 551 -16.24 22.92 -8.26
CA MET A 551 -17.26 22.19 -7.48
C MET A 551 -16.72 20.94 -6.80
N LEU A 552 -15.44 20.62 -6.99
CA LEU A 552 -14.81 19.50 -6.28
C LEU A 552 -14.74 19.80 -4.78
N LYS A 553 -14.40 18.78 -3.99
CA LYS A 553 -14.19 18.95 -2.55
C LYS A 553 -12.80 18.46 -2.16
N ALA A 554 -12.25 19.04 -1.09
CA ALA A 554 -11.02 18.56 -0.48
C ALA A 554 -11.09 17.04 -0.23
N ASN A 555 -9.99 16.34 -0.50
CA ASN A 555 -9.85 14.89 -0.47
C ASN A 555 -10.56 14.11 -1.59
N GLU A 556 -11.32 14.74 -2.49
CA GLU A 556 -11.90 14.05 -3.64
C GLU A 556 -10.80 13.56 -4.59
N ILE A 557 -10.94 12.33 -5.10
CA ILE A 557 -10.02 11.76 -6.09
C ILE A 557 -10.70 11.83 -7.45
N VAL A 558 -10.02 12.48 -8.40
CA VAL A 558 -10.48 12.63 -9.77
C VAL A 558 -9.40 12.16 -10.74
N GLN A 559 -9.74 12.00 -12.00
CA GLN A 559 -8.75 11.79 -13.04
C GLN A 559 -8.76 12.96 -14.02
N PHE A 560 -7.58 13.55 -14.16
CA PHE A 560 -7.26 14.42 -15.27
C PHE A 560 -6.92 13.56 -16.48
N GLN A 561 -7.80 13.57 -17.48
CA GLN A 561 -7.70 12.66 -18.63
C GLN A 561 -6.39 12.86 -19.38
N ARG A 562 -5.71 11.76 -19.70
CA ARG A 562 -4.37 11.73 -20.31
C ARG A 562 -3.24 12.29 -19.43
N PHE A 563 -3.53 12.79 -18.23
CA PHE A 563 -2.53 13.27 -17.27
C PHE A 563 -2.34 12.26 -16.13
N GLY A 564 -3.40 11.91 -15.41
CA GLY A 564 -3.43 10.90 -14.34
C GLY A 564 -4.48 11.16 -13.26
N PHE A 565 -4.48 10.31 -12.24
CA PHE A 565 -5.31 10.47 -11.05
C PHE A 565 -4.68 11.49 -10.11
N VAL A 566 -5.52 12.33 -9.54
CA VAL A 566 -5.12 13.37 -8.61
C VAL A 566 -6.09 13.43 -7.43
N ARG A 567 -5.57 13.81 -6.26
CA ARG A 567 -6.35 14.09 -5.06
C ARG A 567 -6.43 15.60 -4.85
N VAL A 568 -7.62 16.11 -4.61
CA VAL A 568 -7.83 17.52 -4.29
C VAL A 568 -7.29 17.80 -2.90
N GLU A 569 -6.35 18.74 -2.81
CA GLU A 569 -5.90 19.30 -1.53
C GLU A 569 -6.83 20.44 -1.14
N ASP A 570 -6.97 21.42 -2.04
CA ASP A 570 -7.56 22.71 -1.73
C ASP A 570 -8.13 23.39 -2.99
N ILE A 571 -9.15 24.23 -2.77
CA ILE A 571 -9.90 24.94 -3.82
C ILE A 571 -10.18 26.37 -3.34
N ASP A 572 -9.17 27.20 -3.45
CA ASP A 572 -9.27 28.65 -3.20
C ASP A 572 -9.29 29.41 -4.55
N ASP A 573 -8.47 30.45 -4.69
CA ASP A 573 -8.26 31.18 -5.95
C ASP A 573 -7.72 30.30 -7.08
N LYS A 574 -7.07 29.19 -6.70
CA LYS A 574 -6.57 28.14 -7.60
C LYS A 574 -6.85 26.76 -7.04
N LEU A 575 -7.01 25.80 -7.94
CA LEU A 575 -7.11 24.38 -7.59
C LEU A 575 -5.72 23.82 -7.31
N THR A 576 -5.51 23.28 -6.10
CA THR A 576 -4.27 22.57 -5.77
C THR A 576 -4.57 21.10 -5.55
N VAL A 577 -3.86 20.24 -6.29
CA VAL A 577 -4.05 18.79 -6.26
C VAL A 577 -2.71 18.07 -6.14
N TYR A 578 -2.72 16.87 -5.58
CA TYR A 578 -1.56 16.00 -5.53
C TYR A 578 -1.71 14.85 -6.50
N PHE A 579 -0.66 14.57 -7.26
CA PHE A 579 -0.63 13.47 -8.22
C PHE A 579 -0.50 12.11 -7.53
N ALA A 580 -1.44 11.20 -7.82
CA ALA A 580 -1.38 9.82 -7.36
C ALA A 580 -0.47 9.00 -8.29
N HIS A 581 -0.98 8.73 -9.49
CA HIS A 581 -0.36 7.95 -10.55
C HIS A 581 -1.16 8.12 -11.86
N ARG A 582 -0.58 7.69 -12.98
CA ARG A 582 -1.31 7.62 -14.25
C ARG A 582 -2.39 6.55 -14.24
#